data_AF-A0A1I7VF83-F1
#
_entry.id   AF-A0A1I7VF83-F1
#
_cell.length_a   1.000
_cell.length_b   1.000
_cell.length_c   1.000
_cell.angle_alpha   90.00
_cell.angle_beta   90.00
_cell.angle_gamma   90.00
#
_symmetry.space_group_name_H-M   'P 1'
#
loop_
_entity.id
_entity.type
_entity.pdbx_description
1 polymer ?
#
loop_
_entity_poly.entity_id
_entity_poly.type
_entity_poly.pdbx_seq_one_letter_code
_entity_poly.pdbx_strand_id
1 'polypeptide(L)'
;MENGIGIWVVRRLTARDSQTALEEAMRMSFLISADAVHRNYKEKHEECHKPDLHEGVIVKINVNQRYATKATVANFEYREALNKIK
;
A
#
# COMPACT_ATOMS: atom_id res chain seq x y z
N MET A 1 15.39 -7.93 -2.64
CA MET A 1 14.78 -6.65 -2.19
C MET A 1 15.76 -5.75 -1.45
N GLU A 2 16.96 -6.21 -1.05
CA GLU A 2 17.89 -5.44 -0.20
C GLU A 2 18.59 -4.25 -0.89
N ASN A 3 18.50 -4.13 -2.21
CA ASN A 3 19.23 -3.12 -3.00
C ASN A 3 18.33 -2.02 -3.58
N GLY A 4 17.12 -1.84 -3.03
CA GLY A 4 16.20 -0.79 -3.48
C GLY A 4 16.60 0.59 -2.95
N ILE A 5 16.42 1.63 -3.77
CA ILE A 5 16.68 3.02 -3.39
C ILE A 5 15.96 3.42 -2.09
N GLY A 6 14.74 2.92 -1.86
CA GLY A 6 13.98 3.18 -0.64
C GLY A 6 14.70 2.71 0.63
N ILE A 7 15.20 1.47 0.64
CA ILE A 7 15.95 0.93 1.78
C ILE A 7 17.26 1.71 1.98
N TRP A 8 17.93 2.08 0.89
CA TRP A 8 19.17 2.85 0.97
C TRP A 8 18.97 4.23 1.57
N VAL A 9 17.88 4.92 1.20
CA VAL A 9 17.52 6.23 1.78
C VAL A 9 17.21 6.07 3.27
N VAL A 10 16.37 5.11 3.66
CA VAL A 10 16.04 4.89 5.08
C VAL A 10 17.29 4.55 5.89
N ARG A 11 18.17 3.69 5.38
CA ARG A 11 19.46 3.38 6.02
C ARG A 11 20.32 4.60 6.27
N ARG A 12 20.34 5.57 5.35
CA ARG A 12 21.10 6.81 5.56
C ARG A 12 20.47 7.73 6.61
N LEU A 13 19.14 7.75 6.68
CA LEU A 13 18.42 8.54 7.68
C LEU A 13 18.63 7.95 9.09
N THR A 14 18.67 6.63 9.23
CA THR A 14 18.82 5.94 10.52
C THR A 14 20.28 5.64 10.89
N ALA A 15 21.26 6.05 10.07
CA ALA A 15 22.67 5.64 10.19
C ALA A 15 23.35 6.07 11.50
N ARG A 16 22.75 6.99 12.27
CA ARG A 16 23.32 7.55 13.49
C ARG A 16 22.73 6.99 14.79
N ASP A 17 21.69 6.16 14.70
CA ASP A 17 20.93 5.73 15.88
C ASP A 17 21.45 4.42 16.47
N SER A 18 21.35 3.30 15.75
CA SER A 18 21.80 1.99 16.21
C SER A 18 21.98 1.01 15.05
N GLN A 19 22.61 -0.15 15.29
CA GLN A 19 22.71 -1.21 14.27
C GLN A 19 21.36 -1.82 13.88
N THR A 20 20.34 -1.68 14.74
CA THR A 20 18.98 -2.23 14.54
C THR A 20 17.96 -1.18 14.10
N ALA A 21 18.38 0.09 13.99
CA ALA A 21 17.47 1.21 13.75
C ALA A 21 16.71 1.08 12.41
N LEU A 22 17.32 0.46 11.40
CA LEU A 22 16.65 0.18 10.14
C LEU A 22 15.51 -0.82 10.32
N GLU A 23 15.79 -1.95 10.97
CA GLU A 23 14.83 -3.03 11.19
C GLU A 23 13.65 -2.53 12.04
N GLU A 24 13.95 -1.73 13.07
CA GLU A 24 12.95 -1.08 13.91
C GLU A 24 12.08 -0.10 13.11
N ALA A 25 12.69 0.80 12.33
CA ALA A 25 11.97 1.74 11.49
C ALA A 25 11.08 1.02 10.48
N MET A 26 11.59 -0.03 9.83
CA MET A 26 10.81 -0.84 8.87
C MET A 26 9.65 -1.56 9.54
N ARG A 27 9.84 -2.06 10.77
CA ARG A 27 8.79 -2.77 11.53
C ARG A 27 7.67 -1.85 12.03
N MET A 28 8.02 -0.60 12.33
CA MET A 28 7.08 0.42 12.82
C MET A 28 6.41 1.22 11.69
N SER A 29 6.78 0.97 10.43
CA SER A 29 6.28 1.70 9.26
C SER A 29 5.32 0.86 8.41
N PHE A 30 4.53 1.54 7.59
CA PHE A 30 3.68 0.93 6.56
C PHE A 30 4.06 1.47 5.17
N LEU A 31 3.96 0.62 4.15
CA LEU A 31 4.14 1.01 2.75
C LEU A 31 2.77 1.09 2.07
N ILE A 32 2.38 2.30 1.67
CA ILE A 32 1.19 2.52 0.83
C ILE A 32 1.65 2.56 -0.63
N SER A 33 1.28 1.54 -1.40
CA SER A 33 1.55 1.48 -2.85
C SER A 33 0.33 1.95 -3.62
N ALA A 34 0.42 3.11 -4.27
CA ALA A 34 -0.69 3.74 -4.99
C ALA A 34 -0.53 3.59 -6.51
N ASP A 35 -1.61 3.16 -7.17
CA ASP A 35 -1.64 2.96 -8.61
C ASP A 35 -3.09 3.08 -9.14
N ALA A 36 -3.28 3.56 -10.37
CA ALA A 36 -4.58 3.95 -10.92
C ALA A 36 -5.01 3.08 -12.10
N VAL A 37 -6.33 2.88 -12.24
CA VAL A 37 -6.91 2.10 -13.34
C VAL A 37 -7.26 3.02 -14.52
N HIS A 38 -6.98 2.56 -15.74
CA HIS A 38 -7.28 3.29 -16.97
C HIS A 38 -8.73 3.03 -17.45
N ARG A 39 -9.46 4.09 -17.87
CA ARG A 39 -10.92 4.03 -18.17
C ARG A 39 -11.30 3.18 -19.40
N ASN A 40 -10.40 2.96 -20.36
CA ASN A 40 -10.75 2.35 -21.65
C ASN A 40 -11.05 0.85 -21.64
N TYR A 41 -10.83 0.13 -20.52
CA TYR A 41 -10.96 -1.33 -20.47
C TYR A 41 -11.91 -1.80 -19.35
N LYS A 42 -13.09 -1.18 -19.26
CA LYS A 42 -14.09 -1.47 -18.21
C LYS A 42 -14.53 -2.94 -18.20
N GLU A 43 -14.57 -3.55 -19.38
CA GLU A 43 -14.95 -4.95 -19.60
C GLU A 43 -13.95 -5.96 -19.01
N LYS A 44 -12.71 -5.54 -18.69
CA LYS A 44 -11.69 -6.41 -18.09
C LYS A 44 -11.76 -6.46 -16.56
N HIS A 45 -12.67 -5.69 -15.95
CA HIS A 45 -12.85 -5.69 -14.50
C HIS A 45 -13.98 -6.63 -14.09
N GLU A 46 -13.75 -7.39 -13.02
CA GLU A 46 -14.77 -8.23 -12.40
C GLU A 46 -15.92 -7.37 -11.88
N GLU A 47 -17.17 -7.83 -12.01
CA GLU A 47 -18.38 -7.04 -11.76
C GLU A 47 -18.45 -6.41 -10.36
N CYS A 48 -18.00 -7.12 -9.32
CA CYS A 48 -17.96 -6.63 -7.95
C CYS A 48 -16.66 -5.89 -7.58
N HIS A 49 -15.69 -5.80 -8.49
CA HIS A 49 -14.39 -5.15 -8.29
C HIS A 49 -14.10 -4.16 -9.43
N LYS A 50 -15.08 -3.30 -9.72
CA LYS A 50 -15.00 -2.21 -10.70
C LYS A 50 -14.85 -0.87 -9.96
N PRO A 51 -13.62 -0.44 -9.67
CA PRO A 51 -13.43 0.89 -9.09
C PRO A 51 -13.91 1.97 -10.06
N ASP A 52 -14.86 2.78 -9.61
CA ASP A 52 -15.28 4.00 -10.29
C ASP A 52 -14.50 5.21 -9.78
N LEU A 53 -14.31 6.19 -10.66
CA LEU A 53 -13.60 7.42 -10.31
C LEU A 53 -14.51 8.32 -9.48
N HIS A 54 -13.91 8.98 -8.48
CA HIS A 54 -14.58 9.85 -7.50
C HIS A 54 -15.31 9.14 -6.35
N GLU A 55 -15.29 7.79 -6.30
CA GLU A 55 -15.91 6.99 -5.22
C GLU A 55 -14.96 6.70 -4.03
N GLY A 56 -13.92 7.52 -3.87
CA GLY A 56 -12.95 7.39 -2.78
C GLY A 56 -11.79 6.45 -3.06
N VAL A 57 -11.14 6.00 -1.98
CA VAL A 57 -9.93 5.16 -2.03
C VAL A 57 -10.32 3.69 -2.18
N ILE A 58 -9.64 2.97 -3.07
CA ILE A 58 -9.85 1.53 -3.30
C ILE A 58 -8.66 0.74 -2.77
N VAL A 59 -8.95 -0.29 -1.98
CA VAL A 59 -7.95 -1.26 -1.49
C VAL A 59 -7.84 -2.42 -2.49
N LYS A 60 -6.66 -2.61 -3.08
CA LYS A 60 -6.41 -3.71 -4.03
C LYS A 60 -6.05 -4.99 -3.27
N ILE A 61 -6.82 -6.07 -3.47
CA ILE A 61 -6.57 -7.40 -2.90
C ILE A 61 -6.36 -8.44 -4.01
N ASN A 62 -5.50 -9.43 -3.77
CA ASN A 62 -5.31 -10.54 -4.69
C ASN A 62 -4.85 -11.81 -3.96
N VAL A 63 -5.52 -12.94 -4.23
CA VAL A 63 -5.24 -14.23 -3.58
C VAL A 63 -3.81 -14.72 -3.85
N ASN A 64 -3.29 -14.48 -5.06
CA ASN A 64 -1.94 -14.89 -5.48
C ASN A 64 -0.85 -13.89 -5.06
N GLN A 65 -1.13 -12.98 -4.12
CA GLN A 65 -0.18 -11.97 -3.63
C GLN A 65 0.46 -11.11 -4.73
N ARG A 66 -0.28 -10.86 -5.83
CA ARG A 66 0.13 -9.84 -6.83
C ARG A 66 0.14 -8.42 -6.26
N TYR A 67 -0.54 -8.22 -5.14
CA TYR A 67 -0.45 -7.02 -4.30
C TYR A 67 0.05 -7.43 -2.93
N ALA A 68 0.86 -6.56 -2.31
CA ALA A 68 1.40 -6.79 -0.97
C ALA A 68 0.36 -6.62 0.16
N THR A 69 -0.87 -6.25 -0.19
CA THR A 69 -1.99 -6.04 0.73
C THR A 69 -2.34 -7.32 1.48
N LYS A 70 -2.23 -7.29 2.81
CA LYS A 70 -2.74 -8.35 3.72
C LYS A 70 -4.04 -7.90 4.35
N ALA A 71 -4.86 -8.84 4.82
CA ALA A 71 -6.17 -8.56 5.42
C ALA A 71 -6.11 -7.54 6.58
N THR A 72 -5.04 -7.57 7.39
CA THR A 72 -4.84 -6.61 8.49
C THR A 72 -4.64 -5.18 8.00
N VAL A 73 -3.84 -5.00 6.94
CA VAL A 73 -3.57 -3.68 6.32
C VAL A 73 -4.81 -3.19 5.59
N ALA A 74 -5.48 -4.08 4.83
CA ALA A 74 -6.72 -3.76 4.13
C ALA A 74 -7.82 -3.24 5.05
N ASN A 75 -8.01 -3.89 6.21
CA ASN A 75 -9.01 -3.46 7.19
C ASN A 75 -8.68 -2.09 7.83
N PHE A 76 -7.40 -1.82 8.08
CA PHE A 76 -6.97 -0.51 8.60
C PHE A 76 -7.24 0.59 7.57
N GLU A 77 -6.81 0.40 6.33
CA GLU A 77 -7.01 1.36 5.23
C GLU A 77 -8.48 1.58 4.91
N TYR A 78 -9.29 0.51 4.90
CA TYR A 78 -10.73 0.61 4.67
C TYR A 78 -11.43 1.47 5.73
N ARG A 79 -11.09 1.28 7.01
CA ARG A 79 -11.65 2.08 8.11
C ARG A 79 -11.24 3.54 8.02
N GLU A 80 -9.97 3.81 7.71
CA GLU A 80 -9.47 5.16 7.54
C GLU A 80 -10.08 5.87 6.32
N ALA A 81 -10.29 5.15 5.21
CA ALA A 81 -10.96 5.68 4.04
C ALA A 81 -12.43 6.04 4.36
N LEU A 82 -13.16 5.18 5.07
CA LEU A 82 -14.54 5.44 5.49
C LEU A 82 -14.66 6.66 6.43
N ASN A 83 -13.68 6.86 7.32
CA ASN A 83 -13.68 7.99 8.24
C ASN A 83 -13.55 9.35 7.55
N LYS A 84 -13.04 9.39 6.31
CA LYS A 84 -12.83 10.62 5.52
C LYS A 84 -13.99 10.99 4.60
N ILE A 85 -15.03 10.16 4.53
CA ILE A 85 -16.23 10.37 3.68
C ILE A 85 -17.40 10.98 4.49
N LYS A 86 -17.18 11.29 5.78
CA LYS A 86 -18.11 12.09 6.62
C LYS A 86 -17.75 13.57 6.56
#